data_AF-A0A8D5U1B7-F1
#
_entry.id   AF-A0A8D5U1B7-F1
#
_cell.length_a   1.000
_cell.length_b   1.000
_cell.length_c   1.000
_cell.angle_alpha   90.00
_cell.angle_beta   90.00
_cell.angle_gamma   90.00
#
_symmetry.space_group_name_H-M   'P 1'
#
loop_
_entity.id
_entity.type
_entity.pdbx_description
1 polymer ?
#
loop_
_entity_poly.entity_id
_entity_poly.type
_entity_poly.pdbx_seq_one_letter_code
_entity_poly.pdbx_strand_id
1 'polypeptide(L)'
;MSKAYTKWKCDICNEQIAWDELFTYLSNKAVVHFSCLKRKAEASGKADAEHLKAILNSLEEELNGIVNYKQRLGLIKDEEIKKYLEQAEKDAEKNAALFTRLVEKYI
;
A
#
# COMPACT_ATOMS: atom_id res chain seq x y z
N MET A 1 21.11 -0.94 -12.20
CA MET A 1 21.32 -0.96 -10.73
C MET A 1 20.51 -2.12 -10.17
N SER A 2 21.07 -2.92 -9.27
CA SER A 2 20.35 -4.04 -8.64
C SER A 2 19.21 -3.51 -7.75
N LYS A 3 17.99 -4.03 -7.91
CA LYS A 3 16.84 -3.68 -7.04
C LYS A 3 17.18 -4.00 -5.58
N ALA A 4 16.91 -3.06 -4.67
CA ALA A 4 17.01 -3.31 -3.24
C ALA A 4 15.73 -4.03 -2.79
N TYR A 5 15.87 -5.26 -2.32
CA TYR A 5 14.72 -6.07 -1.91
C TYR A 5 14.41 -5.93 -0.42
N THR A 6 13.13 -6.02 -0.09
CA THR A 6 12.66 -6.15 1.29
C THR A 6 12.85 -7.58 1.78
N LYS A 7 12.57 -7.84 3.07
CA LYS A 7 12.52 -9.22 3.61
C LYS A 7 11.23 -9.97 3.26
N TRP A 8 10.23 -9.29 2.70
CA TRP A 8 8.90 -9.85 2.51
C TRP A 8 8.74 -10.49 1.13
N LYS A 9 7.93 -11.54 1.07
CA LYS A 9 7.48 -12.17 -0.18
C LYS A 9 5.99 -11.92 -0.35
N CYS A 10 5.58 -11.68 -1.59
CA CYS A 10 4.19 -11.52 -1.93
C CYS A 10 3.47 -12.87 -1.84
N ASP A 11 2.41 -12.95 -1.03
CA ASP A 11 1.60 -14.17 -0.85
C ASP A 11 0.81 -14.59 -2.11
N ILE A 12 0.73 -13.72 -3.12
CA ILE A 12 0.01 -13.98 -4.38
C ILE A 12 0.94 -14.54 -5.46
N CYS A 13 2.10 -13.91 -5.70
CA CYS A 13 3.03 -14.32 -6.77
C CYS A 13 4.29 -15.04 -6.25
N ASN A 14 4.49 -15.14 -4.93
CA ASN A 14 5.67 -15.71 -4.28
C ASN A 14 7.01 -15.02 -4.61
N GLU A 15 7.00 -13.90 -5.32
CA GLU A 15 8.18 -13.07 -5.58
C GLU A 15 8.50 -12.18 -4.38
N GLN A 16 9.78 -11.82 -4.26
CA GLN A 16 10.26 -10.93 -3.20
C GLN A 16 9.92 -9.48 -3.54
N ILE A 17 9.38 -8.75 -2.58
CA ILE A 17 8.94 -7.37 -2.76
C ILE A 17 10.15 -6.45 -2.75
N ALA A 18 10.31 -5.59 -3.76
CA ALA A 18 11.35 -4.57 -3.77
C ALA A 18 10.93 -3.30 -3.02
N TRP A 19 11.90 -2.52 -2.51
CA TRP A 19 11.62 -1.29 -1.75
C TRP A 19 10.97 -0.19 -2.60
N ASP A 20 11.13 -0.25 -3.93
CA ASP A 20 10.50 0.65 -4.90
C ASP A 20 9.10 0.19 -5.33
N GLU A 21 8.61 -0.94 -4.84
CA GLU A 21 7.30 -1.50 -5.17
C GLU A 21 6.28 -1.19 -4.08
N LEU A 22 5.05 -0.83 -4.50
CA LEU A 22 3.94 -0.66 -3.56
C LEU A 22 3.45 -2.02 -3.07
N PHE A 23 3.31 -2.15 -1.75
CA PHE A 23 2.80 -3.34 -1.11
C PHE A 23 1.87 -2.99 0.05
N THR A 24 1.05 -3.94 0.46
CA THR A 24 0.15 -3.79 1.60
C THR A 24 0.07 -5.07 2.43
N TYR A 25 -0.46 -4.95 3.64
CA TYR A 25 -0.66 -6.05 4.57
C TYR A 25 -2.14 -6.46 4.57
N LEU A 26 -2.38 -7.72 4.25
CA LEU A 26 -3.68 -8.37 4.35
C LEU A 26 -4.06 -8.59 5.82
N SER A 27 -5.35 -8.85 6.07
CA SER A 27 -5.88 -9.07 7.43
C SER A 27 -5.25 -10.27 8.13
N ASN A 28 -4.82 -11.27 7.37
CA ASN A 28 -4.10 -12.45 7.85
C ASN A 28 -2.58 -12.20 8.08
N LYS A 29 -2.13 -10.94 8.04
CA LYS A 29 -0.72 -10.51 8.13
C LYS A 29 0.15 -10.92 6.94
N ALA A 30 -0.43 -11.45 5.87
CA ALA A 30 0.30 -11.70 4.63
C ALA A 30 0.63 -10.38 3.94
N VAL A 31 1.80 -10.31 3.30
CA VAL A 31 2.23 -9.13 2.54
C VAL A 31 2.00 -9.40 1.07
N VAL A 32 1.44 -8.44 0.34
CA VAL A 32 1.18 -8.57 -1.09
C VAL A 32 1.56 -7.32 -1.84
N HIS A 33 2.05 -7.48 -3.07
CA HIS A 33 2.15 -6.36 -4.01
C HIS A 33 0.77 -5.76 -4.23
N PHE A 34 0.68 -4.44 -4.26
CA PHE A 34 -0.54 -3.75 -4.65
C PHE A 34 -1.00 -4.18 -6.05
N SER A 35 -0.07 -4.34 -7.00
CA SER A 35 -0.37 -4.80 -8.36
C SER A 35 -0.93 -6.23 -8.42
N CYS A 36 -0.50 -7.13 -7.53
CA CYS A 36 -1.05 -8.47 -7.42
C CYS A 36 -2.46 -8.43 -6.80
N LEU A 37 -2.65 -7.63 -5.75
CA LEU A 37 -3.95 -7.45 -5.11
C LEU A 37 -4.97 -6.87 -6.10
N LYS A 38 -4.60 -5.81 -6.82
CA LYS A 38 -5.39 -5.15 -7.87
C LYS A 38 -5.86 -6.13 -8.94
N ARG A 39 -4.92 -6.86 -9.57
CA ARG A 39 -5.26 -7.86 -10.58
C ARG A 39 -6.20 -8.94 -10.07
N LYS A 40 -5.98 -9.41 -8.83
CA LYS A 40 -6.83 -10.45 -8.22
C LYS A 40 -8.24 -9.94 -7.95
N ALA A 41 -8.38 -8.70 -7.48
CA ALA A 41 -9.69 -8.08 -7.24
C ALA A 41 -10.44 -7.81 -8.55
N GLU A 42 -9.76 -7.28 -9.57
CA GLU A 42 -10.36 -7.04 -10.88
C GLU A 42 -10.82 -8.35 -11.56
N ALA A 43 -10.06 -9.44 -11.38
CA ALA A 43 -10.39 -10.75 -11.94
C ALA A 43 -11.53 -11.49 -11.23
N SER A 44 -11.94 -11.07 -10.03
CA SER A 44 -12.93 -11.82 -9.24
C SER A 44 -14.36 -11.68 -9.77
N GLY A 45 -14.67 -10.58 -10.47
CA GLY A 45 -16.01 -10.24 -10.93
C GLY A 45 -17.05 -10.03 -9.80
N LYS A 46 -16.61 -9.94 -8.53
CA LYS A 46 -17.50 -9.85 -7.36
C LYS A 46 -18.03 -8.45 -7.07
N ALA A 47 -17.53 -7.43 -7.76
CA ALA A 47 -17.84 -6.02 -7.51
C ALA A 47 -18.19 -5.29 -8.81
N ASP A 48 -18.96 -4.22 -8.67
CA ASP A 48 -19.08 -3.21 -9.72
C ASP A 48 -17.69 -2.63 -10.03
N ALA A 49 -17.37 -2.54 -11.33
CA ALA A 49 -16.04 -2.17 -11.79
C ALA A 49 -15.67 -0.72 -11.42
N GLU A 50 -16.63 0.20 -11.41
CA GLU A 50 -16.38 1.61 -11.06
C GLU A 50 -16.14 1.74 -9.55
N HIS A 51 -16.95 1.09 -8.73
CA HIS A 51 -16.77 1.08 -7.27
C HIS A 51 -15.44 0.44 -6.86
N LEU A 52 -15.09 -0.71 -7.45
CA LEU A 52 -13.82 -1.37 -7.15
C LEU A 52 -12.63 -0.51 -7.57
N LYS A 53 -12.70 0.12 -8.74
CA LYS A 53 -11.67 1.03 -9.24
C LYS A 53 -11.48 2.22 -8.31
N ALA A 54 -12.56 2.81 -7.79
CA ALA A 54 -12.48 3.90 -6.81
C ALA A 54 -11.70 3.48 -5.56
N ILE A 55 -12.03 2.31 -4.99
CA ILE A 55 -11.36 1.78 -3.79
C ILE A 55 -9.87 1.48 -4.07
N LEU A 56 -9.57 0.86 -5.22
CA LEU A 56 -8.20 0.54 -5.62
C LEU A 56 -7.36 1.80 -5.84
N ASN A 57 -7.93 2.84 -6.46
CA ASN A 57 -7.26 4.12 -6.65
C ASN A 57 -6.98 4.80 -5.30
N SER A 58 -7.96 4.84 -4.39
CA SER A 58 -7.75 5.40 -3.05
C SER A 58 -6.67 4.63 -2.27
N LEU A 59 -6.63 3.29 -2.37
CA LEU A 59 -5.54 2.51 -1.80
C LEU A 59 -4.18 2.85 -2.41
N GLU A 60 -4.11 2.98 -3.74
CA GLU A 60 -2.88 3.36 -4.46
C GLU A 60 -2.38 4.75 -4.03
N GLU A 61 -3.29 5.72 -3.89
CA GLU A 61 -2.98 7.07 -3.43
C GLU A 61 -2.39 7.07 -2.01
N GLU A 62 -2.99 6.33 -1.08
CA GLU A 62 -2.50 6.23 0.30
C GLU A 62 -1.12 5.55 0.36
N LEU A 63 -0.92 4.46 -0.39
CA LEU A 63 0.37 3.78 -0.46
C LEU A 63 1.48 4.67 -1.02
N ASN A 64 1.19 5.42 -2.08
CA ASN A 64 2.11 6.44 -2.61
C ASN A 64 2.35 7.57 -1.60
N GLY A 65 1.31 7.99 -0.89
CA GLY A 65 1.39 8.97 0.19
C GLY A 65 2.41 8.55 1.25
N ILE A 66 2.32 7.33 1.77
CA ILE A 66 3.25 6.77 2.76
C ILE A 66 4.69 6.82 2.25
N VAL A 67 4.95 6.39 1.01
CA VAL A 67 6.29 6.43 0.41
C VAL A 67 6.81 7.87 0.35
N ASN A 68 5.98 8.80 -0.13
CA ASN A 68 6.32 10.22 -0.22
C ASN A 68 6.60 10.85 1.15
N TYR A 69 5.80 10.53 2.17
CA TYR A 69 6.02 11.01 3.53
C TYR A 69 7.33 10.47 4.11
N LYS A 70 7.63 9.17 3.95
CA LYS A 70 8.90 8.57 4.41
C LYS A 70 10.12 9.21 3.76
N GLN A 71 10.05 9.47 2.45
CA GLN A 71 11.13 10.18 1.74
C GLN A 71 11.32 11.61 2.28
N ARG A 72 10.23 12.36 2.47
CA ARG A 72 10.28 13.75 2.99
C ARG A 72 10.78 13.82 4.43
N LEU A 73 10.33 12.89 5.29
CA LEU A 73 10.79 12.79 6.67
C LEU A 73 12.31 12.58 6.77
N GLY A 74 12.92 11.89 5.82
CA GLY A 74 14.38 11.75 5.73
C GLY A 74 15.14 13.05 5.43
N LEU A 75 14.46 14.09 4.96
CA LEU A 75 15.05 15.38 4.57
C LEU A 75 14.81 16.49 5.60
N ILE A 76 13.77 16.36 6.43
CA ILE A 76 13.31 17.42 7.32
C ILE A 76 14.05 17.37 8.65
N LYS A 77 14.64 18.52 9.02
CA LYS A 77 15.38 18.71 10.28
C LYS A 77 14.56 19.43 11.35
N ASP A 78 13.47 20.08 10.95
CA ASP A 78 12.56 20.77 11.84
C ASP A 78 11.67 19.76 12.56
N GLU A 79 11.81 19.67 13.88
CA GLU A 79 11.10 18.68 14.71
C GLU A 79 9.59 18.94 14.81
N GLU A 80 9.13 20.18 14.65
CA GLU A 80 7.70 20.47 14.64
C GLU A 80 7.07 20.01 13.32
N ILE A 81 7.66 20.38 12.18
CA ILE A 81 7.19 19.92 10.86
C ILE A 81 7.22 18.39 10.77
N LYS A 82 8.28 17.78 11.31
CA LYS A 82 8.45 16.33 11.33
C LYS A 82 7.30 15.63 12.06
N LYS A 83 6.86 16.14 13.22
CA LYS A 83 5.72 15.56 13.95
C LYS A 83 4.43 15.56 13.13
N TYR A 84 4.14 16.64 12.41
CA TYR A 84 2.95 16.70 11.55
C TYR A 84 3.02 15.71 10.39
N LEU A 85 4.19 15.54 9.78
CA LEU A 85 4.37 14.57 8.70
C LEU A 85 4.37 13.12 9.17
N GLU A 86 4.93 12.83 10.35
CA GLU A 86 4.80 11.51 10.99
C GLU A 86 3.35 11.19 11.30
N GLN A 87 2.56 12.17 11.72
CA GLN A 87 1.13 11.98 11.95
C GLN A 87 0.38 11.71 10.64
N ALA A 88 0.63 12.51 9.60
CA ALA A 88 0.05 12.31 8.28
C ALA A 88 0.41 10.94 7.68
N GLU A 89 1.64 10.49 7.87
CA GLU A 89 2.11 9.17 7.45
C GLU A 89 1.36 8.04 8.17
N LYS A 90 1.21 8.13 9.50
CA LYS A 90 0.42 7.16 10.28
C LYS A 90 -1.04 7.12 9.87
N ASP A 91 -1.63 8.26 9.53
CA ASP A 91 -3.02 8.31 9.10
C ASP A 91 -3.19 7.72 7.70
N ALA A 92 -2.23 7.93 6.79
CA ALA A 92 -2.18 7.24 5.51
C ALA A 92 -2.03 5.71 5.68
N GLU A 93 -1.19 5.24 6.62
CA GLU A 93 -1.08 3.81 6.95
C GLU A 93 -2.40 3.21 7.44
N LYS A 94 -3.16 3.95 8.27
CA LYS A 94 -4.50 3.50 8.72
C LYS A 94 -5.49 3.45 7.57
N ASN A 95 -5.52 4.47 6.71
CA ASN A 95 -6.40 4.53 5.56
C ASN A 95 -6.09 3.40 4.57
N ALA A 96 -4.81 3.17 4.27
CA ALA A 96 -4.37 2.05 3.45
C ALA A 96 -4.84 0.70 4.02
N ALA A 97 -4.71 0.49 5.34
CA ALA A 97 -5.20 -0.73 5.97
C ALA A 97 -6.73 -0.89 5.86
N LEU A 98 -7.50 0.19 5.98
CA LEU A 98 -8.96 0.18 5.78
C LEU A 98 -9.33 -0.18 4.35
N PHE A 99 -8.69 0.43 3.35
CA PHE A 99 -8.97 0.14 1.95
C PHE A 99 -8.53 -1.26 1.55
N THR A 100 -7.39 -1.74 2.03
CA THR A 100 -6.96 -3.14 1.82
C THR A 100 -8.01 -4.12 2.31
N ARG A 101 -8.53 -3.93 3.53
CA ARG A 101 -9.61 -4.77 4.10
C ARG A 101 -10.88 -4.73 3.27
N LEU A 102 -11.18 -3.59 2.66
CA LEU A 102 -12.34 -3.46 1.79
C LEU A 102 -12.11 -4.21 0.48
N VAL A 103 -10.93 -4.10 -0.14
CA VAL A 103 -10.54 -4.86 -1.34
C VAL A 103 -10.56 -6.36 -1.06
N GLU A 104 -10.11 -6.80 0.13
CA GLU A 104 -10.12 -8.21 0.54
C GLU A 104 -11.50 -8.87 0.48
N LYS A 105 -12.59 -8.10 0.63
CA LYS A 105 -13.95 -8.64 0.52
C LYS A 105 -14.30 -9.05 -0.92
N TYR A 106 -13.54 -8.59 -1.90
CA TYR A 106 -13.77 -8.81 -3.32
C TYR A 106 -12.74 -9.74 -3.96
N ILE A 107 -11.82 -10.36 -3.21
CA ILE A 107 -10.83 -11.32 -3.76
C ILE A 107 -11.13 -12.78 -3.43
#